data_AF-K7YZ97-F1
#
_entry.id   AF-K7YZ97-F1
#
_cell.length_a   1.000
_cell.length_b   1.000
_cell.length_c   1.000
_cell.angle_alpha   90.00
_cell.angle_beta   90.00
_cell.angle_gamma   90.00
#
_symmetry.space_group_name_H-M   'P 1'
#
loop_
_entity.id
_entity.type
_entity.pdbx_description
1 polymer ?
#
loop_
_entity_poly.entity_id
_entity_poly.type
_entity_poly.pdbx_seq_one_letter_code
_entity_poly.pdbx_strand_id
1 'polypeptide(L)'
;ILLIQTLLMCLFTGMLMQSYWFSYILFLVFLGGLLVLFMYVTSLASNELFSLSFKSSILIISMMILLMIIMIPIILTINEMNKHLEMNELFSTIFFNKENIININKLYNYPTNFITILLINYLLITLIVIVKITNIFYGPLRPMM
;
A
#
# COMPACT_ATOMS: atom_id res chain seq x y z
N ILE A 1 -3.55 0.41 13.86
CA ILE A 1 -3.23 -0.93 13.31
C ILE A 1 -2.84 -0.86 11.83
N LEU A 2 -3.71 -0.33 10.96
CA LEU A 2 -3.50 -0.34 9.51
C LEU A 2 -2.18 0.34 9.09
N LEU A 3 -1.87 1.53 9.62
CA LEU A 3 -0.64 2.26 9.27
C LEU A 3 0.64 1.48 9.59
N ILE A 4 0.69 0.81 10.75
CA ILE A 4 1.85 0.01 11.16
C ILE A 4 1.99 -1.23 10.27
N GLN A 5 0.89 -1.91 9.96
CA GLN A 5 0.89 -3.05 9.05
C GLN A 5 1.33 -2.66 7.64
N THR A 6 0.82 -1.54 7.11
CA THR A 6 1.22 -1.04 5.78
C THR A 6 2.69 -0.64 5.75
N LEU A 7 3.22 -0.03 6.81
CA LEU A 7 4.64 0.31 6.92
C LEU A 7 5.51 -0.95 6.90
N LEU A 8 5.16 -1.99 7.66
CA LEU A 8 5.87 -3.27 7.66
C LEU A 8 5.83 -3.94 6.28
N MET A 9 4.70 -3.89 5.58
CA MET A 9 4.59 -4.43 4.21
C MET A 9 5.42 -3.63 3.20
N CYS A 10 5.50 -2.29 3.32
CA CYS A 10 6.35 -1.46 2.47
C CYS A 10 7.84 -1.78 2.67
N LEU A 11 8.26 -2.00 3.92
CA LEU A 11 9.63 -2.40 4.23
C LEU A 11 9.93 -3.80 3.68
N PHE A 12 9.04 -4.77 3.88
CA PHE A 12 9.22 -6.13 3.37
C PHE A 12 9.33 -6.16 1.83
N THR A 13 8.45 -5.44 1.13
CA THR A 13 8.50 -5.32 -0.34
C THR A 13 9.73 -4.56 -0.83
N GLY A 14 10.21 -3.56 -0.07
CA GLY A 14 11.46 -2.87 -0.36
C GLY A 14 12.72 -3.74 -0.18
N MET A 15 12.67 -4.76 0.68
CA MET A 15 13.76 -5.73 0.83
C MET A 15 13.76 -6.81 -0.26
N LEU A 16 12.61 -7.09 -0.88
CA LEU A 16 12.47 -8.09 -1.95
C LEU A 16 12.82 -7.57 -3.35
N MET A 17 12.79 -6.26 -3.55
CA MET A 17 12.94 -5.66 -4.88
C MET A 17 14.28 -4.96 -5.01
N GLN A 18 14.91 -5.10 -6.17
CA GLN A 18 16.19 -4.46 -6.51
C GLN A 18 16.10 -2.91 -6.48
N SER A 19 14.90 -2.35 -6.58
CA SER A 19 14.68 -0.90 -6.48
C SER A 19 13.55 -0.49 -5.53
N TYR A 20 13.80 0.60 -4.81
CA TYR A 20 12.88 1.17 -3.82
C TYR A 20 11.73 2.00 -4.41
N TRP A 21 11.67 2.20 -5.74
CA TRP A 21 10.65 3.05 -6.36
C TRP A 21 9.23 2.51 -6.15
N PHE A 22 9.04 1.20 -6.25
CA PHE A 22 7.73 0.58 -6.09
C PHE A 22 7.24 0.63 -4.63
N SER A 23 8.11 0.30 -3.66
CA SER A 23 7.77 0.36 -2.24
C SER A 23 7.45 1.79 -1.78
N TYR A 24 8.13 2.79 -2.36
CA TYR A 24 7.83 4.21 -2.13
C TYR A 24 6.45 4.63 -2.65
N ILE A 25 6.11 4.28 -3.89
CA ILE A 25 4.78 4.60 -4.47
C ILE A 25 3.66 3.95 -3.63
N LEU A 26 3.85 2.69 -3.22
CA LEU A 26 2.89 1.98 -2.38
C LEU A 26 2.68 2.70 -1.04
N PHE A 27 3.75 3.14 -0.38
CA PHE A 27 3.65 3.88 0.88
C PHE A 27 2.84 5.18 0.73
N LEU A 28 3.12 5.98 -0.30
CA LEU A 28 2.44 7.25 -0.53
C LEU A 28 0.94 7.08 -0.78
N VAL A 29 0.55 6.12 -1.62
CA VAL A 29 -0.86 5.89 -1.96
C VAL A 29 -1.64 5.44 -0.72
N PHE A 30 -1.09 4.54 0.09
CA PHE A 30 -1.74 4.09 1.32
C PHE A 30 -1.86 5.19 2.36
N LEU A 31 -0.81 6.01 2.53
CA LEU A 31 -0.83 7.12 3.49
C LEU A 31 -1.89 8.16 3.09
N GLY A 32 -1.96 8.54 1.81
CA GLY A 32 -2.98 9.45 1.30
C GLY A 32 -4.41 8.93 1.50
N GLY A 33 -4.66 7.66 1.15
CA GLY A 33 -5.97 7.04 1.33
C GLY A 33 -6.41 6.92 2.78
N LEU A 34 -5.48 6.58 3.69
CA LEU A 34 -5.76 6.47 5.12
C LEU A 34 -6.09 7.83 5.76
N LEU A 35 -5.47 8.93 5.32
CA LEU A 35 -5.77 10.26 5.84
C LEU A 35 -7.20 10.71 5.46
N VAL A 36 -7.63 10.46 4.23
CA VAL A 36 -9.00 10.77 3.79
C VAL A 36 -10.02 9.95 4.58
N LEU A 37 -9.76 8.66 4.76
CA LEU A 37 -10.63 7.78 5.53
C LEU A 37 -10.70 8.19 7.01
N PHE A 38 -9.57 8.62 7.58
CA PHE A 38 -9.53 9.13 8.95
C PHE A 38 -10.42 10.36 9.14
N MET A 39 -10.33 11.35 8.24
CA MET A 39 -11.20 12.53 8.30
C MET A 39 -12.68 12.17 8.15
N TYR A 40 -13.00 11.22 7.27
CA TYR A 40 -14.38 10.76 7.09
C TYR A 40 -14.93 10.12 8.37
N VAL A 41 -14.20 9.19 8.99
CA VAL A 41 -14.65 8.48 10.19
C VAL A 41 -14.78 9.40 11.40
N THR A 42 -13.85 10.33 11.62
CA THR A 42 -13.96 11.30 12.72
C THR A 42 -15.11 12.29 12.54
N SER A 43 -15.52 12.56 11.29
CA SER A 43 -16.70 13.40 11.02
C SER A 43 -18.04 12.70 11.27
N LEU A 44 -18.05 11.36 11.26
CA LEU A 44 -19.26 10.53 11.36
C LEU A 44 -19.46 9.87 12.73
N ALA A 45 -18.38 9.51 13.42
CA ALA A 45 -18.47 8.83 14.70
C ALA A 45 -18.78 9.81 15.84
N SER A 46 -19.72 9.44 16.70
CA SER A 46 -19.82 10.01 18.05
C SER A 46 -18.47 9.82 18.76
N ASN A 47 -18.03 10.80 19.55
CA ASN A 47 -16.83 10.70 20.41
C ASN A 47 -17.07 9.69 21.56
N GLU A 48 -17.37 8.43 21.26
CA GLU A 48 -17.46 7.37 22.24
C GLU A 48 -16.06 6.99 22.71
N LEU A 49 -15.88 6.99 24.02
CA LEU A 49 -14.61 6.63 24.65
C LEU A 49 -14.27 5.19 24.26
N PHE A 50 -13.13 5.04 23.57
CA PHE A 50 -12.65 3.76 23.07
C PHE A 50 -12.41 2.78 24.23
N SER A 51 -13.31 1.80 24.41
CA SER A 51 -13.13 0.74 25.41
C SER A 51 -12.29 -0.40 24.82
N LEU A 52 -11.00 -0.39 25.13
CA LEU A 52 -10.06 -1.39 24.66
C LEU A 52 -10.27 -2.69 25.46
N SER A 53 -10.99 -3.66 24.90
CA SER A 53 -11.23 -4.93 25.59
C SER A 53 -9.93 -5.75 25.65
N PHE A 54 -9.55 -6.22 26.84
CA PHE A 54 -8.36 -7.07 27.05
C PHE A 54 -8.38 -8.35 26.18
N LYS A 55 -9.57 -8.86 25.84
CA LYS A 55 -9.73 -10.02 24.95
C LYS A 55 -9.33 -9.70 23.51
N SER A 56 -9.63 -8.49 23.03
CA SER A 56 -9.19 -8.03 21.71
C SER A 56 -7.67 -7.81 21.64
N SER A 57 -7.05 -7.27 22.69
CA SER A 57 -5.60 -7.07 22.71
C SER A 57 -4.83 -8.39 22.73
N ILE A 58 -5.32 -9.40 23.45
CA ILE A 58 -4.72 -10.74 23.48
C ILE A 58 -4.80 -11.43 22.11
N LEU A 59 -5.94 -11.35 21.42
CA LEU A 59 -6.08 -11.86 20.06
C LEU A 59 -5.13 -11.16 19.07
N ILE A 60 -4.90 -9.85 19.26
CA ILE A 60 -3.96 -9.10 18.42
C ILE A 60 -2.53 -9.60 18.66
N ILE A 61 -2.13 -9.79 19.92
CA ILE A 61 -0.79 -10.26 20.26
C ILE A 61 -0.56 -11.68 19.72
N SER A 62 -1.55 -12.58 19.84
CA SER A 62 -1.41 -13.94 19.32
C SER A 62 -1.26 -13.98 17.80
N MET A 63 -2.00 -13.14 17.07
CA MET A 63 -1.86 -13.04 15.60
C MET A 63 -0.50 -12.49 15.18
N MET A 64 0.04 -11.51 15.90
CA MET A 64 1.38 -10.97 15.63
C MET A 64 2.48 -12.02 15.85
N ILE A 65 2.37 -12.82 16.91
CA ILE A 65 3.34 -13.90 17.20
C ILE A 65 3.27 -14.97 16.10
N LEU A 66 2.07 -15.32 15.64
CA LEU A 66 1.88 -16.33 14.60
C LEU A 66 2.51 -15.89 13.27
N LEU A 67 2.36 -14.60 12.91
CA LEU A 67 3.02 -14.00 11.75
C LEU A 67 4.55 -14.08 11.87
N MET A 68 5.11 -13.79 13.04
CA MET A 68 6.56 -13.88 13.25
C MET A 68 7.08 -15.31 13.07
N ILE A 69 6.36 -16.31 13.56
CA ILE A 69 6.75 -17.72 13.42
C ILE A 69 6.79 -18.14 11.94
N ILE A 70 5.81 -17.69 11.14
CA ILE A 70 5.76 -17.98 9.70
C ILE A 70 6.92 -17.31 8.94
N MET A 71 7.46 -16.19 9.42
CA MET A 71 8.55 -15.48 8.75
C MET A 71 9.93 -16.10 8.96
N ILE A 72 10.16 -16.86 10.03
CA ILE A 72 11.46 -17.49 10.34
C ILE A 72 12.00 -18.37 9.20
N PRO A 73 11.23 -19.32 8.62
CA PRO A 73 11.73 -20.17 7.52
C PRO A 73 11.98 -19.38 6.23
N ILE A 74 11.24 -18.29 6.01
CA ILE A 74 11.41 -17.41 4.84
C ILE A 74 12.76 -16.67 4.92
N ILE A 75 13.13 -16.17 6.10
CA ILE A 75 14.42 -15.48 6.29
C ILE A 75 15.60 -16.44 6.06
N LEU A 76 15.51 -17.68 6.55
CA LEU A 76 16.55 -18.69 6.39
C LEU A 76 16.77 -19.05 4.91
N THR A 77 15.68 -19.21 4.15
CA THR A 77 15.75 -19.51 2.71
C THR A 77 16.27 -18.34 1.87
N ILE A 78 15.91 -17.10 2.22
CA ILE A 78 16.44 -15.89 1.56
C ILE A 78 17.96 -15.78 1.77
N ASN A 79 18.48 -16.09 2.97
CA ASN A 79 19.93 -16.04 3.22
C ASN A 79 20.73 -17.05 2.39
N GLU A 80 20.16 -18.22 2.08
CA GLU A 80 20.81 -19.18 1.17
C GLU A 80 20.76 -18.71 -0.30
N MET A 81 19.65 -18.09 -0.72
CA MET A 81 19.56 -17.52 -2.07
C MET A 81 20.48 -16.30 -2.27
N ASN A 82 20.64 -15.45 -1.25
CA ASN A 82 21.49 -14.26 -1.33
C ASN A 82 22.97 -14.60 -1.51
N LYS A 83 23.46 -15.68 -0.89
CA LYS A 83 24.83 -16.18 -1.12
C LYS A 83 25.10 -16.60 -2.57
N HIS A 84 24.06 -17.02 -3.30
CA HIS A 84 24.17 -17.32 -4.73
C HIS A 84 24.04 -16.06 -5.61
N LEU A 85 23.38 -15.00 -5.13
CA LEU A 85 23.19 -13.74 -5.85
C LEU A 85 24.40 -12.81 -5.79
N GLU A 86 25.20 -12.83 -4.72
CA GLU A 86 26.42 -12.00 -4.60
C GLU A 86 27.43 -12.25 -5.75
N MET A 87 27.47 -13.46 -6.31
CA MET A 87 28.31 -13.80 -7.45
C MET A 87 27.84 -13.13 -8.77
N ASN A 88 26.55 -12.77 -8.86
CA ASN A 88 25.95 -12.11 -10.03
C ASN A 88 25.92 -10.57 -9.89
N GLU A 89 26.00 -10.03 -8.67
CA GLU A 89 25.89 -8.59 -8.42
C GLU A 89 27.03 -7.77 -9.06
N LEU A 90 28.25 -8.33 -9.16
CA LEU A 90 29.39 -7.65 -9.78
C LEU A 90 29.14 -7.25 -11.26
N PHE A 91 28.32 -8.01 -11.99
CA PHE A 91 27.95 -7.69 -13.38
C PHE A 91 26.76 -6.71 -13.49
N SER A 92 25.98 -6.56 -12.42
CA SER A 92 24.74 -5.76 -12.40
C SER A 92 24.96 -4.30 -12.01
N THR A 93 26.02 -3.97 -11.27
CA THR A 93 26.34 -2.60 -10.79
C THR A 93 26.43 -1.55 -11.89
N ILE A 94 26.73 -1.95 -13.13
CA ILE A 94 26.80 -1.07 -14.31
C ILE A 94 25.41 -0.75 -14.90
N PHE A 95 24.37 -1.55 -14.60
CA PHE A 95 23.02 -1.43 -15.16
C PHE A 95 21.95 -0.87 -14.21
N PHE A 96 22.23 -0.70 -12.92
CA PHE A 96 21.24 -0.30 -11.91
C PHE A 96 20.47 0.99 -12.20
N ASN A 97 21.09 1.97 -12.87
CA ASN A 97 20.40 3.23 -13.17
C ASN A 97 19.41 3.13 -14.34
N LYS A 98 19.43 2.05 -15.12
CA LYS A 98 18.58 1.89 -16.31
C LYS A 98 17.32 1.06 -16.06
N GLU A 99 17.32 0.14 -15.10
CA GLU A 99 16.21 -0.80 -14.91
C GLU A 99 14.89 -0.12 -14.54
N ASN A 100 14.92 0.90 -13.65
CA ASN A 100 13.70 1.63 -13.27
C ASN A 100 13.10 2.42 -14.44
N ILE A 101 13.96 3.07 -15.24
CA ILE A 101 13.53 3.89 -16.37
C ILE A 101 13.02 3.00 -17.51
N ILE A 102 13.65 1.85 -17.74
CA ILE A 102 13.26 0.88 -18.77
C ILE A 102 11.89 0.24 -18.42
N ASN A 103 11.65 -0.10 -17.15
CA ASN A 103 10.37 -0.70 -16.74
C ASN A 103 9.20 0.29 -16.82
N ILE A 104 9.39 1.56 -16.44
CA ILE A 104 8.34 2.58 -16.55
C ILE A 104 8.04 2.90 -18.02
N ASN A 105 9.07 3.05 -18.86
CA ASN A 105 8.87 3.33 -20.28
C ASN A 105 8.16 2.17 -21.01
N LYS A 106 8.30 0.94 -20.51
CA LYS A 106 7.58 -0.21 -21.06
C LYS A 106 6.07 -0.09 -20.89
N LEU A 107 5.56 0.51 -19.80
CA LEU A 107 4.12 0.68 -19.55
C LEU A 107 3.44 1.54 -20.63
N TYR A 108 4.11 2.60 -21.09
CA TYR A 108 3.60 3.50 -22.12
C TYR A 108 3.81 3.00 -23.55
N ASN A 109 4.69 2.02 -23.74
CA ASN A 109 4.96 1.44 -25.04
C ASN A 109 3.95 0.33 -25.39
N TYR A 110 3.80 0.07 -26.68
CA TYR A 110 3.01 -1.06 -27.18
C TYR A 110 3.65 -2.38 -26.73
N PRO A 111 2.87 -3.42 -26.31
CA PRO A 111 1.40 -3.53 -26.32
C PRO A 111 0.70 -3.08 -25.02
N THR A 112 1.45 -2.79 -23.96
CA THR A 112 0.90 -2.51 -22.62
C THR A 112 0.20 -1.15 -22.50
N ASN A 113 0.36 -0.26 -23.47
CA ASN A 113 -0.32 1.04 -23.52
C ASN A 113 -1.86 0.95 -23.51
N PHE A 114 -2.46 -0.17 -23.90
CA PHE A 114 -3.93 -0.31 -23.74
C PHE A 114 -4.36 -0.30 -22.27
N ILE A 115 -3.54 -0.84 -21.37
CA ILE A 115 -3.82 -0.87 -19.93
C ILE A 115 -3.75 0.55 -19.35
N THR A 116 -2.76 1.36 -19.76
CA THR A 116 -2.63 2.75 -19.29
C THR A 116 -3.82 3.60 -19.76
N ILE A 117 -4.25 3.46 -21.01
CA ILE A 117 -5.43 4.15 -21.54
C ILE A 117 -6.69 3.76 -20.77
N LEU A 118 -6.87 2.48 -20.43
CA LEU A 118 -7.99 2.01 -19.63
C LEU A 118 -8.01 2.63 -18.22
N LEU A 119 -6.86 2.72 -17.55
CA LEU A 119 -6.75 3.33 -16.22
C LEU A 119 -7.09 4.82 -16.22
N ILE A 120 -6.65 5.57 -17.25
CA ILE A 120 -6.99 7.00 -17.39
C ILE A 120 -8.50 7.18 -17.52
N ASN A 121 -9.15 6.38 -18.39
CA ASN A 121 -10.60 6.43 -18.56
C ASN A 121 -11.34 6.04 -17.27
N TYR A 122 -10.85 5.03 -16.55
CA TYR A 122 -11.41 4.63 -15.27
C TYR A 122 -11.38 5.79 -14.25
N LEU A 123 -10.22 6.41 -14.05
CA LEU A 123 -10.08 7.53 -13.13
C LEU A 123 -10.99 8.71 -13.52
N LEU A 124 -11.08 9.03 -14.81
CA LEU A 124 -11.97 10.08 -15.31
C LEU A 124 -13.45 9.80 -15.00
N ILE A 125 -13.91 8.57 -15.25
CA ILE A 125 -15.29 8.18 -14.94
C ILE A 125 -15.55 8.27 -13.44
N THR A 126 -14.61 7.79 -12.60
CA THR A 126 -14.78 7.88 -11.13
C THR A 126 -14.92 9.31 -10.64
N LEU A 127 -14.15 10.27 -11.20
CA LEU A 127 -14.27 11.67 -10.85
C LEU A 127 -15.66 12.22 -11.20
N ILE A 128 -16.18 11.94 -12.39
CA ILE A 128 -17.51 12.39 -12.82
C ILE A 128 -18.60 11.81 -11.90
N VAL A 129 -18.49 10.53 -11.57
CA VAL A 129 -19.43 9.85 -10.66
C VAL A 129 -19.37 10.48 -9.26
N ILE A 130 -18.18 10.73 -8.72
CA ILE A 130 -18.00 11.37 -7.40
C ILE A 130 -18.67 12.74 -7.39
N VAL A 131 -18.43 13.59 -8.39
CA VAL A 131 -19.07 14.92 -8.48
C VAL A 131 -20.60 14.81 -8.51
N LYS A 132 -21.16 13.84 -9.24
CA LYS A 132 -22.62 13.60 -9.26
C LYS A 132 -23.16 13.13 -7.90
N ILE A 133 -22.43 12.29 -7.18
CA ILE A 133 -22.82 11.81 -5.84
C ILE A 133 -22.74 12.94 -4.81
N THR A 134 -21.74 13.81 -4.88
CA THR A 134 -21.58 14.92 -3.92
C THR A 134 -22.55 16.07 -4.15
N ASN A 135 -23.12 16.22 -5.35
CA ASN A 135 -24.05 17.31 -5.69
C ASN A 135 -25.48 17.11 -5.16
N ILE A 136 -25.66 16.30 -4.12
CA ILE A 136 -26.94 16.08 -3.46
C ILE A 136 -27.15 17.20 -2.43
N PHE A 137 -28.05 18.14 -2.74
CA PHE A 137 -28.51 19.17 -1.80
C PHE A 137 -29.64 18.64 -0.91
N TYR A 138 -29.34 17.71 -0.01
CA TYR A 138 -30.23 17.46 1.13
C TYR A 138 -29.63 18.10 2.38
N GLY A 139 -30.50 18.60 3.26
CA GLY A 139 -30.12 19.31 4.49
C GLY A 139 -29.14 18.51 5.36
N PRO A 140 -28.55 19.15 6.38
CA PRO A 140 -27.46 18.56 7.16
C PRO A 140 -27.80 17.14 7.64
N LEU A 141 -26.87 16.19 7.44
CA LEU A 141 -27.00 14.79 7.88
C LEU A 141 -27.27 14.65 9.40
N ARG A 142 -27.01 15.71 10.17
CA ARG A 142 -27.47 15.84 11.55
C ARG A 142 -28.74 16.69 11.57
N PRO A 143 -29.91 16.16 11.95
CA PRO A 143 -30.97 17.04 12.41
C PRO A 143 -30.40 17.82 13.59
N MET A 144 -30.41 19.16 13.49
CA MET A 144 -30.23 20.01 14.67
C MET A 144 -31.37 19.65 15.62
N MET A 145 -31.04 18.91 16.67
CA MET A 145 -31.85 18.81 17.88
C MET A 145 -31.58 20.04 18.74
#